data_AF-A0A7S6MJ36-F1
#
_entry.id   AF-A0A7S6MJ36-F1
#
_cell.length_a   1.000
_cell.length_b   1.000
_cell.length_c   1.000
_cell.angle_alpha   90.00
_cell.angle_beta   90.00
_cell.angle_gamma   90.00
#
_symmetry.space_group_name_H-M   'P 1'
#
loop_
_entity.id
_entity.type
_entity.pdbx_description
1 polymer ?
#
loop_
_entity_poly.entity_id
_entity_poly.type
_entity_poly.pdbx_seq_one_letter_code
_entity_poly.pdbx_strand_id
1 'polypeptide(L)'
;MSSGHDDSHDDSSTHERKAFKFTITGGKVTAVFEMDDGVLKPKSIDDDGSETYAVDGTQVVRTEIKPFGTEITRYADADGDGLYLRVSEQWVSATGSPDDWNHFRFEGALSFSPSDGDDHIAVRGGEDCSGGRGADDFVIREAAHLRIRDFNSSEHDSLKFDTGLGLTSVDHLKSFVTDAHYEGADLIVNFGSDVSITLIGVPPGQISWDDVSVLS
;
A
#
# COMPACT_ATOMS: atom_id res chain seq x y z
N MET A 1 29.53 35.45 -20.16
CA MET A 1 28.60 35.29 -19.03
C MET A 1 27.20 35.20 -19.60
N SER A 2 26.63 34.01 -19.56
CA SER A 2 25.21 33.78 -19.88
C SER A 2 24.74 32.74 -18.89
N SER A 3 24.02 33.21 -17.87
CA SER A 3 23.18 32.42 -16.96
C SER A 3 22.28 31.52 -17.79
N GLY A 4 22.30 30.20 -17.60
CA GLY A 4 21.81 29.56 -16.38
C GLY A 4 20.32 29.32 -16.56
N HIS A 5 19.98 28.29 -17.34
CA HIS A 5 18.62 27.74 -17.42
C HIS A 5 18.42 27.00 -16.09
N ASP A 6 17.53 27.51 -15.25
CA ASP A 6 16.96 26.74 -14.15
C ASP A 6 15.97 25.77 -14.79
N ASP A 7 16.41 24.54 -15.02
CA ASP A 7 15.52 23.41 -15.21
C ASP A 7 14.94 23.09 -13.82
N SER A 8 13.82 23.74 -13.50
CA SER A 8 12.95 23.32 -12.42
C SER A 8 12.39 21.94 -12.79
N HIS A 9 13.10 20.89 -12.42
CA HIS A 9 12.54 19.55 -12.29
C HIS A 9 11.58 19.58 -11.11
N ASP A 10 10.37 20.07 -11.38
CA ASP A 10 9.20 19.83 -10.58
C ASP A 10 8.84 18.35 -10.81
N ASP A 11 9.51 17.45 -10.08
CA ASP A 11 9.11 16.03 -9.95
C ASP A 11 7.82 15.97 -9.10
N SER A 12 6.76 16.59 -9.63
CA SER A 12 5.39 16.27 -9.32
C SER A 12 5.04 14.97 -10.06
N SER A 13 5.76 13.88 -9.77
CA SER A 13 5.13 12.57 -9.91
C SER A 13 3.98 12.58 -8.91
N THR A 14 2.78 12.84 -9.39
CA THR A 14 1.58 12.71 -8.57
C THR A 14 1.58 11.29 -8.05
N HIS A 15 1.85 11.11 -6.74
CA HIS A 15 1.77 9.83 -6.03
C HIS A 15 0.30 9.40 -5.87
N GLU A 16 -0.43 9.49 -6.97
CA GLU A 16 -1.82 9.13 -7.12
C GLU A 16 -1.95 7.60 -7.12
N ARG A 17 -3.11 7.13 -6.68
CA ARG A 17 -3.42 5.71 -6.67
C ARG A 17 -3.32 5.13 -8.09
N LYS A 18 -2.72 3.96 -8.24
CA LYS A 18 -2.62 3.27 -9.53
C LYS A 18 -4.00 2.95 -10.08
N ALA A 19 -4.21 3.31 -11.33
CA ALA A 19 -5.42 3.05 -12.08
C ALA A 19 -5.27 1.82 -12.98
N PHE A 20 -6.37 1.09 -13.16
CA PHE A 20 -6.44 -0.15 -13.91
C PHE A 20 -7.54 -0.09 -14.95
N LYS A 21 -7.35 -0.76 -16.08
CA LYS A 21 -8.42 -0.98 -17.06
C LYS A 21 -8.65 -2.47 -17.23
N PHE A 22 -9.92 -2.84 -17.21
CA PHE A 22 -10.36 -4.21 -17.45
C PHE A 22 -11.13 -4.30 -18.77
N THR A 23 -10.74 -5.20 -19.65
CA THR A 23 -11.60 -5.58 -20.79
C THR A 23 -12.55 -6.66 -20.31
N ILE A 24 -13.84 -6.35 -20.29
CA ILE A 24 -14.89 -7.27 -19.83
C ILE A 24 -15.74 -7.70 -21.03
N THR A 25 -15.72 -9.00 -21.35
CA THR A 25 -16.51 -9.59 -22.44
C THR A 25 -17.39 -10.70 -21.89
N GLY A 26 -18.72 -10.58 -22.06
CA GLY A 26 -19.65 -11.60 -21.57
C GLY A 26 -19.60 -11.83 -20.05
N GLY A 27 -19.32 -10.78 -19.27
CA GLY A 27 -19.19 -10.85 -17.81
C GLY A 27 -17.86 -11.44 -17.29
N LYS A 28 -16.89 -11.66 -18.18
CA LYS A 28 -15.55 -12.16 -17.82
C LYS A 28 -14.49 -11.13 -18.16
N VAL A 29 -13.50 -10.99 -17.28
CA VAL A 29 -12.30 -10.21 -17.57
C VAL A 29 -11.45 -11.00 -18.58
N THR A 30 -11.10 -10.36 -19.70
CA THR A 30 -10.30 -10.96 -20.79
C THR A 30 -8.99 -10.25 -21.03
N ALA A 31 -8.78 -9.07 -20.43
CA ALA A 31 -7.50 -8.38 -20.41
C ALA A 31 -7.46 -7.41 -19.21
N VAL A 32 -6.26 -7.20 -18.67
CA VAL A 32 -5.97 -6.27 -17.57
C VAL A 32 -4.87 -5.34 -18.02
N PHE A 33 -5.00 -4.05 -17.71
CA PHE A 33 -3.98 -3.04 -17.99
C PHE A 33 -3.77 -2.20 -16.73
N GLU A 34 -2.53 -1.86 -16.43
CA GLU A 34 -2.16 -0.84 -15.43
C GLU A 34 -1.86 0.47 -16.17
N MET A 35 -2.39 1.59 -15.67
CA MET A 35 -2.03 2.91 -16.15
C MET A 35 -0.72 3.34 -15.51
N ASP A 36 0.29 3.59 -16.32
CA ASP A 36 1.62 4.01 -15.88
C ASP A 36 2.12 5.13 -16.80
N ASP A 37 2.41 6.30 -16.25
CA ASP A 37 2.79 7.52 -16.98
C ASP A 37 1.83 7.87 -18.14
N GLY A 38 0.51 7.71 -17.90
CA GLY A 38 -0.53 7.96 -18.90
C GLY A 38 -0.64 6.89 -20.00
N VAL A 39 0.10 5.79 -19.89
CA VAL A 39 0.09 4.68 -20.84
C VAL A 39 -0.49 3.43 -20.19
N LEU A 40 -1.47 2.82 -20.86
CA LEU A 40 -2.00 1.51 -20.45
C LEU A 40 -1.03 0.40 -20.82
N LYS A 41 -0.37 -0.16 -19.81
CA LYS A 41 0.54 -1.30 -19.94
C LYS A 41 -0.22 -2.61 -19.66
N PRO A 42 -0.21 -3.58 -20.59
CA PRO A 42 -0.88 -4.86 -20.37
C PRO A 42 -0.23 -5.60 -19.19
N LYS A 43 -1.06 -6.15 -18.32
CA LYS A 43 -0.67 -7.12 -17.30
C LYS A 43 -0.97 -8.53 -17.82
N SER A 44 -0.11 -9.49 -17.49
CA SER A 44 -0.44 -10.89 -17.73
C SER A 44 -1.64 -11.24 -16.86
N ILE A 45 -2.66 -11.85 -17.45
CA ILE A 45 -3.57 -12.69 -16.69
C ILE A 45 -2.83 -14.01 -16.62
N ASP A 46 -2.52 -14.49 -15.42
CA ASP A 46 -1.87 -15.77 -15.27
C ASP A 46 -2.70 -16.89 -15.94
N ASP A 47 -1.99 -17.78 -16.65
CA ASP A 47 -2.58 -18.92 -17.35
C ASP A 47 -2.53 -20.19 -16.48
N ASP A 48 -1.77 -20.20 -15.37
CA ASP A 48 -1.63 -21.37 -14.48
C ASP A 48 -2.74 -21.48 -13.43
N GLY A 49 -3.57 -20.44 -13.31
CA GLY A 49 -4.74 -20.38 -12.44
C GLY A 49 -4.43 -19.89 -11.03
N SER A 50 -3.19 -19.47 -10.77
CA SER A 50 -2.81 -18.79 -9.53
C SER A 50 -3.33 -17.37 -9.47
N GLU A 51 -3.58 -16.69 -10.60
CA GLU A 51 -4.24 -15.38 -10.63
C GLU A 51 -5.55 -15.43 -11.43
N THR A 52 -6.65 -14.99 -10.83
CA THR A 52 -7.96 -14.95 -11.50
C THR A 52 -8.67 -13.62 -11.28
N TYR A 53 -9.49 -13.24 -12.27
CA TYR A 53 -10.29 -12.03 -12.23
C TYR A 53 -11.76 -12.35 -12.45
N ALA A 54 -12.62 -11.92 -11.53
CA ALA A 54 -14.07 -12.10 -11.61
C ALA A 54 -14.78 -10.75 -11.54
N VAL A 55 -15.89 -10.61 -12.28
CA VAL A 55 -16.77 -9.44 -12.16
C VAL A 55 -17.80 -9.71 -11.07
N ASP A 56 -17.88 -8.83 -10.09
CA ASP A 56 -18.80 -8.90 -8.94
C ASP A 56 -19.58 -7.57 -8.84
N GLY A 57 -20.79 -7.55 -9.41
CA GLY A 57 -21.56 -6.32 -9.55
C GLY A 57 -20.83 -5.29 -10.42
N THR A 58 -20.48 -4.14 -9.83
CA THR A 58 -19.70 -3.08 -10.49
C THR A 58 -18.19 -3.19 -10.23
N GLN A 59 -17.77 -4.14 -9.41
CA GLN A 59 -16.37 -4.33 -9.05
C GLN A 59 -15.72 -5.45 -9.87
N VAL A 60 -14.40 -5.38 -9.96
CA VAL A 60 -13.57 -6.51 -10.38
C VAL A 60 -12.84 -7.05 -9.17
N VAL A 61 -12.87 -8.36 -8.98
CA VAL A 61 -12.19 -9.06 -7.89
C VAL A 61 -11.04 -9.86 -8.49
N ARG A 62 -9.82 -9.52 -8.08
CA ARG A 62 -8.63 -10.31 -8.34
C ARG A 62 -8.40 -11.27 -7.18
N THR A 63 -8.12 -12.53 -7.48
CA THR A 63 -7.69 -13.54 -6.51
C THR A 63 -6.33 -14.07 -6.94
N GLU A 64 -5.32 -13.90 -6.10
CA GLU A 64 -3.95 -14.38 -6.33
C GLU A 64 -3.56 -15.41 -5.26
N ILE A 65 -3.35 -16.66 -5.67
CA ILE A 65 -2.95 -17.78 -4.82
C ILE A 65 -1.43 -17.76 -4.68
N LYS A 66 -0.96 -17.62 -3.44
CA LYS A 66 0.45 -17.65 -3.06
C LYS A 66 0.73 -18.88 -2.18
N PRO A 67 2.00 -19.26 -1.95
CA PRO A 67 2.33 -20.49 -1.19
C PRO A 67 1.72 -20.57 0.21
N PHE A 68 1.54 -19.43 0.90
CA PHE A 68 1.10 -19.37 2.30
C PHE A 68 -0.31 -18.79 2.47
N GLY A 69 -0.99 -18.45 1.38
CA GLY A 69 -2.31 -17.84 1.44
C GLY A 69 -2.75 -17.27 0.11
N THR A 70 -3.87 -16.57 0.13
CA THR A 70 -4.50 -15.98 -1.05
C THR A 70 -4.71 -14.50 -0.80
N GLU A 71 -4.28 -13.68 -1.75
CA GLU A 71 -4.57 -12.25 -1.76
C GLU A 71 -5.83 -12.01 -2.60
N ILE A 72 -6.79 -11.27 -2.04
CA ILE A 72 -8.01 -10.86 -2.71
C ILE A 72 -7.98 -9.34 -2.85
N THR A 73 -7.91 -8.83 -4.07
CA THR A 73 -7.94 -7.38 -4.35
C THR A 73 -9.25 -7.01 -5.04
N ARG A 74 -9.90 -5.96 -4.56
CA ARG A 74 -11.13 -5.42 -5.18
C ARG A 74 -10.84 -4.09 -5.85
N TYR A 75 -11.39 -3.93 -7.04
CA TYR A 75 -11.26 -2.75 -7.87
C TYR A 75 -12.64 -2.17 -8.17
N ALA A 76 -12.77 -0.85 -8.14
CA ALA A 76 -14.00 -0.15 -8.48
C ALA A 76 -13.74 1.03 -9.41
N ASP A 77 -14.64 1.21 -10.37
CA ASP A 77 -14.77 2.41 -11.20
C ASP A 77 -15.92 3.23 -10.61
N ALA A 78 -15.59 4.16 -9.71
CA ALA A 78 -16.57 4.90 -8.93
C ALA A 78 -17.15 6.11 -9.67
N ASP A 79 -16.39 6.68 -10.61
CA ASP A 79 -16.77 7.87 -11.39
C ASP A 79 -17.30 7.53 -12.80
N GLY A 80 -17.13 6.27 -13.24
CA GLY A 80 -17.66 5.75 -14.50
C GLY A 80 -16.81 6.11 -15.70
N ASP A 81 -15.53 6.45 -15.52
CA ASP A 81 -14.63 6.83 -16.60
C ASP A 81 -13.97 5.61 -17.31
N GLY A 82 -14.18 4.41 -16.77
CA GLY A 82 -13.63 3.14 -17.27
C GLY A 82 -12.25 2.79 -16.72
N LEU A 83 -11.72 3.58 -15.79
CA LEU A 83 -10.54 3.30 -14.97
C LEU A 83 -10.98 2.88 -13.57
N TYR A 84 -10.40 1.78 -13.13
CA TYR A 84 -10.68 1.18 -11.84
C TYR A 84 -9.54 1.48 -10.88
N LEU A 85 -9.86 1.83 -9.65
CA LEU A 85 -8.90 1.98 -8.56
C LEU A 85 -9.00 0.79 -7.62
N ARG A 86 -7.89 0.41 -6.97
CA ARG A 86 -7.96 -0.50 -5.83
C ARG A 86 -8.80 0.15 -4.74
N VAL A 87 -9.76 -0.59 -4.21
CA VAL A 87 -10.60 -0.14 -3.09
C VAL A 87 -10.38 -1.00 -1.86
N SER A 88 -10.00 -2.26 -2.02
CA SER A 88 -9.68 -3.14 -0.90
C SER A 88 -8.67 -4.22 -1.27
N GLU A 89 -7.88 -4.65 -0.29
CA GLU A 89 -7.02 -5.83 -0.36
C GLU A 89 -7.16 -6.65 0.91
N GLN A 90 -7.29 -7.97 0.78
CA GLN A 90 -7.40 -8.88 1.92
C GLN A 90 -6.47 -10.07 1.75
N TRP A 91 -5.83 -10.48 2.84
CA TRP A 91 -5.07 -11.73 2.89
C TRP A 91 -5.90 -12.82 3.58
N VAL A 92 -5.86 -14.03 3.03
CA VAL A 92 -6.48 -15.22 3.61
C VAL A 92 -5.42 -16.30 3.72
N SER A 93 -5.02 -16.69 4.93
CA SER A 93 -3.99 -17.71 5.11
C SER A 93 -4.45 -19.05 4.57
N ALA A 94 -3.52 -19.80 3.98
CA ALA A 94 -3.80 -21.17 3.58
C ALA A 94 -3.96 -22.06 4.81
N THR A 95 -4.85 -23.05 4.73
CA THR A 95 -5.03 -24.01 5.82
C THR A 95 -3.74 -24.75 6.09
N GLY A 96 -3.24 -24.66 7.32
CA GLY A 96 -1.99 -25.33 7.72
C GLY A 96 -0.72 -24.59 7.30
N SER A 97 -0.81 -23.31 6.92
CA SER A 97 0.36 -22.44 6.83
C SER A 97 1.16 -22.52 8.15
N PRO A 98 2.50 -22.61 8.07
CA PRO A 98 3.33 -22.60 9.27
C PRO A 98 3.01 -21.38 10.12
N ASP A 99 3.06 -21.50 11.44
CA ASP A 99 2.99 -20.32 12.30
C ASP A 99 4.39 -19.69 12.40
N ASP A 100 4.89 -19.19 11.27
CA ASP A 100 6.22 -18.57 11.16
C ASP A 100 6.18 -17.12 10.68
N TRP A 101 7.32 -16.43 10.79
CA TRP A 101 7.44 -14.99 10.56
C TRP A 101 7.47 -14.61 9.05
N ASN A 102 7.21 -15.56 8.15
CA ASN A 102 7.50 -15.45 6.72
C ASN A 102 6.25 -15.30 5.83
N HIS A 103 5.13 -14.85 6.40
CA HIS A 103 3.93 -14.49 5.65
C HIS A 103 3.09 -13.45 6.40
N PHE A 104 2.07 -12.91 5.73
CA PHE A 104 1.15 -11.95 6.33
C PHE A 104 0.28 -12.61 7.42
N ARG A 105 0.03 -11.86 8.49
CA ARG A 105 -0.78 -12.25 9.65
C ARG A 105 -2.09 -11.49 9.74
N PHE A 106 -2.15 -10.29 9.19
CA PHE A 106 -3.37 -9.51 9.19
C PHE A 106 -4.35 -10.05 8.14
N GLU A 107 -5.49 -10.61 8.55
CA GLU A 107 -6.48 -11.17 7.62
C GLU A 107 -7.67 -10.25 7.35
N GLY A 108 -7.71 -9.09 8.02
CA GLY A 108 -8.73 -8.07 7.79
C GLY A 108 -8.62 -7.48 6.38
N ALA A 109 -9.74 -6.96 5.89
CA ALA A 109 -9.74 -6.20 4.64
C ALA A 109 -9.07 -4.85 4.88
N LEU A 110 -8.02 -4.58 4.11
CA LEU A 110 -7.38 -3.29 4.03
C LEU A 110 -8.14 -2.40 3.05
N SER A 111 -8.20 -1.10 3.34
CA SER A 111 -8.82 -0.07 2.52
C SER A 111 -7.76 0.79 1.83
N PHE A 112 -8.07 1.19 0.59
CA PHE A 112 -7.33 2.21 -0.16
C PHE A 112 -8.07 3.56 -0.19
N SER A 113 -9.24 3.64 0.45
CA SER A 113 -10.05 4.85 0.55
C SER A 113 -10.42 5.05 2.02
N PRO A 114 -9.84 6.03 2.71
CA PRO A 114 -10.15 6.27 4.12
C PRO A 114 -11.59 6.69 4.32
N SER A 115 -12.05 6.51 5.57
CA SER A 115 -13.35 6.92 6.06
C SER A 115 -13.21 7.88 7.26
N ASP A 116 -14.33 8.15 7.93
CA ASP A 116 -14.35 8.95 9.17
C ASP A 116 -14.29 8.08 10.44
N GLY A 117 -14.12 6.76 10.29
CA GLY A 117 -14.00 5.82 11.41
C GLY A 117 -12.75 4.97 11.30
N ASP A 118 -12.46 4.21 12.35
CA ASP A 118 -11.25 3.39 12.47
C ASP A 118 -11.08 2.43 11.29
N ASP A 119 -10.08 2.70 10.46
CA ASP A 119 -9.80 1.94 9.24
C ASP A 119 -8.51 1.12 9.34
N HIS A 120 -8.43 0.09 8.50
CA HIS A 120 -7.17 -0.61 8.23
C HIS A 120 -6.66 -0.18 6.86
N ILE A 121 -5.72 0.76 6.81
CA ILE A 121 -5.26 1.39 5.58
C ILE A 121 -4.14 0.58 4.93
N ALA A 122 -4.27 0.29 3.64
CA ALA A 122 -3.21 -0.33 2.86
C ALA A 122 -2.10 0.70 2.56
N VAL A 123 -0.87 0.41 3.01
CA VAL A 123 0.32 1.22 2.67
C VAL A 123 1.11 0.53 1.55
N ARG A 124 1.14 1.11 0.35
CA ARG A 124 1.83 0.55 -0.82
C ARG A 124 2.76 1.59 -1.46
N GLY A 125 3.82 1.11 -2.08
CA GLY A 125 4.84 1.91 -2.75
C GLY A 125 4.35 2.49 -4.06
N GLY A 126 4.78 3.73 -4.31
CA GLY A 126 4.38 4.51 -5.47
C GLY A 126 3.03 5.21 -5.34
N GLU A 127 2.35 5.09 -4.19
CA GLU A 127 1.06 5.74 -3.91
C GLU A 127 1.14 6.41 -2.53
N ASP A 128 0.57 7.60 -2.37
CA ASP A 128 0.32 8.18 -1.05
C ASP A 128 -0.93 7.52 -0.44
N CYS A 129 -0.89 7.17 0.84
CA CYS A 129 -2.07 6.79 1.62
C CYS A 129 -2.40 7.83 2.71
N SER A 130 -3.62 7.79 3.23
CA SER A 130 -4.11 8.64 4.31
C SER A 130 -5.14 7.90 5.15
N GLY A 131 -5.18 8.16 6.45
CA GLY A 131 -6.11 7.56 7.42
C GLY A 131 -7.51 8.19 7.40
N GLY A 132 -7.60 9.51 7.20
CA GLY A 132 -8.86 10.21 7.35
C GLY A 132 -9.08 10.54 8.83
N ARG A 133 -10.25 10.23 9.37
CA ARG A 133 -10.52 10.43 10.80
C ARG A 133 -10.73 9.08 11.44
N GLY A 134 -10.36 8.94 12.70
CA GLY A 134 -10.51 7.69 13.44
C GLY A 134 -9.18 7.26 14.02
N ALA A 135 -9.17 6.10 14.68
CA ALA A 135 -7.93 5.44 15.08
C ALA A 135 -7.51 4.48 13.97
N ASP A 136 -6.64 4.94 13.07
CA ASP A 136 -6.34 4.21 11.83
C ASP A 136 -5.10 3.33 11.93
N ASP A 137 -5.21 2.12 11.40
CA ASP A 137 -4.10 1.18 11.30
C ASP A 137 -3.48 1.23 9.91
N PHE A 138 -2.31 1.83 9.77
CA PHE A 138 -1.54 1.85 8.54
C PHE A 138 -0.76 0.53 8.38
N VAL A 139 -1.28 -0.39 7.57
CA VAL A 139 -0.73 -1.75 7.40
C VAL A 139 0.27 -1.81 6.24
N ILE A 140 1.53 -2.05 6.62
CA ILE A 140 2.70 -2.10 5.74
C ILE A 140 3.02 -3.55 5.40
N ARG A 141 3.01 -3.90 4.11
CA ARG A 141 3.24 -5.28 3.62
C ARG A 141 4.44 -5.45 2.71
N GLU A 142 5.15 -4.37 2.41
CA GLU A 142 6.26 -4.40 1.45
C GLU A 142 7.41 -3.51 1.89
N ALA A 143 8.60 -3.81 1.36
CA ALA A 143 9.81 -3.02 1.54
C ALA A 143 9.98 -2.13 0.31
N ALA A 144 9.50 -0.89 0.40
CA ALA A 144 9.54 0.11 -0.67
C ALA A 144 9.73 1.52 -0.10
N HIS A 145 9.67 2.53 -0.96
CA HIS A 145 9.51 3.93 -0.54
C HIS A 145 8.03 4.22 -0.31
N LEU A 146 7.63 4.19 0.96
CA LEU A 146 6.24 4.34 1.41
C LEU A 146 5.97 5.77 1.89
N ARG A 147 4.76 6.25 1.65
CA ARG A 147 4.36 7.62 1.94
C ARG A 147 2.99 7.62 2.61
N ILE A 148 2.95 8.10 3.85
CA ILE A 148 1.77 8.08 4.71
C ILE A 148 1.45 9.52 5.08
N ARG A 149 0.25 9.98 4.73
CA ARG A 149 -0.29 11.27 5.15
C ARG A 149 -1.21 11.05 6.34
N ASP A 150 -1.48 12.13 7.06
CA ASP A 150 -2.57 12.20 8.05
C ASP A 150 -2.40 11.27 9.26
N PHE A 151 -1.18 10.79 9.52
CA PHE A 151 -0.90 10.00 10.72
C PHE A 151 -1.03 10.88 11.97
N ASN A 152 -1.81 10.42 12.94
CA ASN A 152 -2.11 11.13 14.18
C ASN A 152 -2.12 10.20 15.40
N SER A 153 -1.00 10.14 16.13
CA SER A 153 -0.89 9.39 17.39
C SER A 153 -1.92 9.82 18.45
N SER A 154 -2.42 11.07 18.42
CA SER A 154 -3.44 11.55 19.37
C SER A 154 -4.84 11.00 19.08
N GLU A 155 -5.10 10.54 17.85
CA GLU A 155 -6.30 9.79 17.48
C GLU A 155 -6.10 8.27 17.59
N HIS A 156 -4.92 7.84 18.03
CA HIS A 156 -4.50 6.44 18.19
C HIS A 156 -4.19 5.71 16.88
N ASP A 157 -3.75 6.45 15.86
CA ASP A 157 -3.20 5.85 14.66
C ASP A 157 -1.97 5.00 14.96
N SER A 158 -1.82 3.91 14.20
CA SER A 158 -0.73 2.96 14.38
C SER A 158 -0.11 2.52 13.07
N LEU A 159 1.21 2.28 13.10
CA LEU A 159 1.94 1.64 11.99
C LEU A 159 2.04 0.14 12.26
N LYS A 160 1.42 -0.68 11.41
CA LYS A 160 1.44 -2.14 11.52
C LYS A 160 2.33 -2.75 10.45
N PHE A 161 3.50 -3.24 10.85
CA PHE A 161 4.41 -3.94 9.98
C PHE A 161 3.99 -5.40 9.87
N ASP A 162 3.29 -5.74 8.79
CA ASP A 162 2.82 -7.08 8.44
C ASP A 162 3.52 -7.55 7.16
N THR A 163 4.86 -7.52 7.14
CA THR A 163 5.62 -7.61 5.89
C THR A 163 5.82 -9.04 5.37
N GLY A 164 5.66 -10.05 6.23
CA GLY A 164 6.04 -11.43 5.90
C GLY A 164 7.54 -11.61 5.60
N LEU A 165 8.39 -10.63 5.96
CA LEU A 165 9.84 -10.65 5.69
C LEU A 165 10.66 -11.15 6.89
N GLY A 166 10.04 -11.82 7.87
CA GLY A 166 10.75 -12.34 9.03
C GLY A 166 11.01 -11.30 10.13
N LEU A 167 10.29 -10.17 10.15
CA LEU A 167 10.32 -9.25 11.29
C LEU A 167 9.69 -9.94 12.50
N THR A 168 10.34 -9.84 13.66
CA THR A 168 9.96 -10.61 14.86
C THR A 168 9.57 -9.74 16.04
N SER A 169 9.94 -8.46 16.01
CA SER A 169 9.61 -7.49 17.05
C SER A 169 9.91 -6.07 16.58
N VAL A 170 9.38 -5.09 17.30
CA VAL A 170 9.72 -3.68 17.11
C VAL A 170 11.22 -3.43 17.30
N ASP A 171 11.89 -4.14 18.22
CA ASP A 171 13.34 -4.00 18.40
C ASP A 171 14.14 -4.59 17.23
N HIS A 172 13.65 -5.66 16.61
CA HIS A 172 14.23 -6.18 15.37
C HIS A 172 14.04 -5.16 14.23
N LEU A 173 12.85 -4.57 14.08
CA LEU A 173 12.60 -3.50 13.11
C LEU A 173 13.53 -2.29 13.34
N LYS A 174 13.66 -1.81 14.58
CA LYS A 174 14.56 -0.71 14.96
C LYS A 174 16.00 -0.95 14.50
N SER A 175 16.47 -2.20 14.56
CA SER A 175 17.84 -2.54 14.18
C SER A 175 18.14 -2.32 12.69
N PHE A 176 17.10 -2.21 11.85
CA PHE A 176 17.23 -1.89 10.43
C PHE A 176 17.18 -0.39 10.12
N VAL A 177 16.80 0.46 11.08
CA VAL A 177 16.76 1.92 10.85
C VAL A 177 18.19 2.43 10.69
N THR A 178 18.49 2.99 9.53
CA THR A 178 19.82 3.53 9.21
C THR A 178 19.88 5.03 9.40
N ASP A 179 18.75 5.72 9.24
CA ASP A 179 18.65 7.17 9.37
C ASP A 179 17.20 7.57 9.64
N ALA A 180 17.01 8.66 10.39
CA ALA A 180 15.71 9.24 10.65
C ALA A 180 15.85 10.75 10.82
N HIS A 181 15.24 11.51 9.91
CA HIS A 181 15.39 12.95 9.85
C HIS A 181 14.12 13.63 9.36
N TYR A 182 14.08 14.94 9.58
CA TYR A 182 12.98 15.78 9.08
C TYR A 182 13.42 16.52 7.81
N GLU A 183 12.55 16.51 6.81
CA GLU A 183 12.64 17.39 5.64
C GLU A 183 11.40 18.28 5.61
N GLY A 184 11.56 19.56 5.98
CA GLY A 184 10.42 20.45 6.17
C GLY A 184 9.54 19.97 7.33
N ALA A 185 8.31 19.55 7.02
CA ALA A 185 7.34 19.01 7.99
C ALA A 185 7.24 17.48 7.95
N ASP A 186 8.00 16.82 7.08
CA ASP A 186 7.89 15.38 6.86
C ASP A 186 8.97 14.65 7.66
N LEU A 187 8.60 13.57 8.35
CA LEU A 187 9.54 12.64 8.97
C LEU A 187 9.89 11.55 7.96
N ILE A 188 11.16 11.39 7.65
CA ILE A 188 11.67 10.33 6.79
C ILE A 188 12.44 9.34 7.66
N VAL A 189 12.07 8.06 7.59
CA VAL A 189 12.78 6.96 8.26
C VAL A 189 13.32 6.01 7.19
N ASN A 190 14.64 5.88 7.13
CA ASN A 190 15.34 5.06 6.14
C ASN A 190 15.74 3.71 6.74
N PHE A 191 15.55 2.64 5.96
CA PHE A 191 15.94 1.27 6.28
C PHE A 191 16.95 0.77 5.23
N GLY A 192 18.12 1.42 5.18
CA GLY A 192 19.09 1.25 4.10
C GLY A 192 18.88 2.23 2.95
N SER A 193 19.34 1.87 1.76
CA SER A 193 19.28 2.72 0.55
C SER A 193 17.98 2.62 -0.23
N ASP A 194 17.25 1.51 -0.10
CA ASP A 194 16.18 1.13 -1.03
C ASP A 194 14.79 1.10 -0.38
N VAL A 195 14.70 1.41 0.92
CA VAL A 195 13.47 1.33 1.70
C VAL A 195 13.37 2.55 2.61
N SER A 196 12.23 3.23 2.57
CA SER A 196 11.96 4.37 3.44
C SER A 196 10.48 4.48 3.75
N ILE A 197 10.14 5.03 4.92
CA ILE A 197 8.79 5.47 5.24
C ILE A 197 8.84 6.98 5.45
N THR A 198 8.05 7.71 4.67
CA THR A 198 7.84 9.15 4.83
C THR A 198 6.49 9.38 5.47
N LEU A 199 6.48 9.96 6.67
CA LEU A 199 5.27 10.47 7.32
C LEU A 199 5.13 11.95 6.99
N ILE A 200 4.15 12.25 6.16
CA ILE A 200 3.98 13.57 5.55
C ILE A 200 3.24 14.47 6.52
N GLY A 201 3.86 15.59 6.87
CA GLY A 201 3.29 16.59 7.76
C GLY A 201 3.21 16.20 9.24
N VAL A 202 3.85 15.10 9.67
CA VAL A 202 3.90 14.68 11.07
C VAL A 202 5.02 15.44 11.80
N PRO A 203 4.74 16.34 12.75
CA PRO A 203 5.77 17.12 13.44
C PRO A 203 6.61 16.30 14.44
N PRO A 204 7.79 16.82 14.84
CA PRO A 204 8.60 16.23 15.91
C PRO A 204 7.82 15.95 17.19
N GLY A 205 7.89 14.70 17.66
CA GLY A 205 7.26 14.25 18.90
C GLY A 205 5.80 13.82 18.78
N GLN A 206 5.22 13.81 17.58
CA GLN A 206 3.86 13.28 17.32
C GLN A 206 3.83 11.81 16.88
N ILE A 207 4.99 11.15 16.88
CA ILE A 207 5.09 9.70 16.72
C ILE A 207 6.16 9.15 17.66
N SER A 208 5.94 7.94 18.12
CA SER A 208 6.82 7.17 18.98
C SER A 208 6.84 5.70 18.56
N TRP A 209 7.70 4.91 19.19
CA TRP A 209 7.70 3.45 18.99
C TRP A 209 6.50 2.75 19.63
N ASP A 210 5.72 3.43 20.48
CA ASP A 210 4.49 2.87 21.04
C ASP A 210 3.36 2.84 20.01
N ASP A 211 3.46 3.66 18.95
CA ASP A 211 2.53 3.68 17.81
C ASP A 211 2.87 2.62 16.76
N VAL A 212 3.93 1.84 16.96
CA VAL A 212 4.43 0.86 15.99
C VAL A 212 4.23 -0.55 16.51
N SER A 213 3.65 -1.40 15.67
CA SER A 213 3.54 -2.83 15.92
C SER A 213 4.15 -3.64 14.79
N VAL A 214 4.72 -4.79 15.13
CA VAL A 214 5.17 -5.80 14.18
C VAL A 214 4.23 -6.98 14.30
N LEU A 215 3.55 -7.30 13.20
CA LEU A 215 2.72 -8.48 13.07
C LEU A 215 3.56 -9.58 12.45
N SER A 216 3.59 -10.70 13.13
CA SER A 216 4.61 -11.71 12.97
C SER A 216 3.99 -13.03 13.39
#